data_AF-A0A4Q6XFX9-F1
#
_entry.id   AF-A0A4Q6XFX9-F1
#
_cell.length_a   1.000
_cell.length_b   1.000
_cell.length_c   1.000
_cell.angle_alpha   90.00
_cell.angle_beta   90.00
_cell.angle_gamma   90.00
#
_symmetry.space_group_name_H-M   'P 1'
#
loop_
_entity.id
_entity.type
_entity.pdbx_description
1 polymer ?
#
loop_
_entity_poly.entity_id
_entity_poly.type
_entity_poly.pdbx_seq_one_letter_code
_entity_poly.pdbx_strand_id
1 'polypeptide(L)'
;MSNIDRKFITQNILNLIDFSGVADIDFANLIEKSARTIVRIRKGEALFTIEDINIATEFFNKPLTELNTKNIQFEDNFRNNLKATHKSHTSFYTVLDKRPAITYAITYYLLKNEEFCTSGLTVDKINQFFNSFGWDYSSSYVSSAMNRNKKLIDIVGTKIIDGNEVNIYKAKPQK
;
A
#
# COMPACT_ATOMS: atom_id res chain seq x y z
N MET A 1 32.77 8.89 -2.41
CA MET A 1 31.39 8.91 -2.94
C MET A 1 30.88 7.49 -2.93
N SER A 2 29.81 7.19 -2.18
CA SER A 2 29.16 5.87 -2.26
C SER A 2 28.69 5.65 -3.70
N ASN A 3 28.99 4.49 -4.28
CA ASN A 3 28.46 4.13 -5.59
C ASN A 3 26.91 4.16 -5.52
N ILE A 4 26.27 4.94 -6.40
CA ILE A 4 24.82 5.07 -6.43
C ILE A 4 24.25 3.85 -7.14
N ASP A 5 23.48 3.02 -6.43
CA ASP A 5 22.78 1.89 -7.01
C ASP A 5 21.30 2.24 -7.23
N ARG A 6 20.97 2.58 -8.48
CA ARG A 6 19.59 2.91 -8.88
C ARG A 6 18.61 1.75 -8.68
N LYS A 7 19.08 0.50 -8.59
CA LYS A 7 18.20 -0.64 -8.29
C LYS A 7 17.76 -0.62 -6.83
N PHE A 8 18.68 -0.36 -5.90
CA PHE A 8 18.33 -0.21 -4.48
C PHE A 8 17.39 0.98 -4.27
N ILE A 9 17.71 2.12 -4.87
CA ILE A 9 16.84 3.30 -4.80
C ILE A 9 15.45 2.99 -5.34
N THR A 10 15.37 2.32 -6.50
CA THR A 10 14.08 1.96 -7.09
C THR A 10 13.28 1.05 -6.18
N GLN A 11 13.91 0.00 -5.63
CA GLN A 11 13.22 -0.91 -4.72
C GLN A 11 12.76 -0.20 -3.44
N ASN A 12 13.58 0.69 -2.88
CA ASN A 12 13.23 1.43 -1.68
C ASN A 12 12.08 2.43 -1.92
N ILE A 13 12.06 3.11 -3.07
CA ILE A 13 10.92 3.96 -3.45
C ILE A 13 9.65 3.12 -3.58
N LEU A 14 9.69 1.95 -4.22
CA LEU A 14 8.53 1.06 -4.31
C LEU A 14 8.05 0.62 -2.92
N ASN A 15 8.97 0.28 -2.03
CA ASN A 15 8.61 -0.09 -0.66
C ASN A 15 7.99 1.09 0.10
N LEU A 16 8.47 2.32 -0.10
CA LEU A 16 7.89 3.52 0.50
C LEU A 16 6.48 3.83 -0.04
N ILE A 17 6.22 3.59 -1.33
CA ILE A 17 4.87 3.67 -1.90
C ILE A 17 3.94 2.69 -1.17
N ASP A 18 4.36 1.44 -1.03
CA ASP A 18 3.58 0.39 -0.38
C ASP A 18 3.37 0.68 1.12
N PHE A 19 4.40 1.15 1.82
CA PHE A 19 4.37 1.49 3.25
C PHE A 19 3.59 2.77 3.54
N SER A 20 3.56 3.74 2.62
CA SER A 20 2.72 4.94 2.74
C SER A 20 1.26 4.69 2.38
N GLY A 21 0.96 3.61 1.66
CA GLY A 21 -0.37 3.30 1.16
C GLY A 21 -0.83 4.21 0.02
N VAL A 22 0.09 4.86 -0.68
CA VAL A 22 -0.22 5.63 -1.89
C VAL A 22 -0.49 4.67 -3.05
N ALA A 23 -1.53 4.93 -3.84
CA ALA A 23 -1.80 4.12 -5.01
C ALA A 23 -0.79 4.40 -6.13
N ASP A 24 -0.43 3.38 -6.90
CA ASP A 24 0.52 3.50 -8.01
C ASP A 24 0.16 4.60 -9.00
N ILE A 25 -1.13 4.76 -9.31
CA ILE A 25 -1.63 5.81 -10.20
C ILE A 25 -1.39 7.20 -9.62
N ASP A 26 -1.58 7.38 -8.32
CA ASP A 26 -1.40 8.67 -7.66
C ASP A 26 0.08 9.04 -7.59
N PHE A 27 0.94 8.07 -7.26
CA PHE A 27 2.38 8.29 -7.29
C PHE A 27 2.88 8.53 -8.72
N ALA A 28 2.37 7.81 -9.73
CA ALA A 28 2.70 8.05 -11.13
C ALA A 28 2.39 9.50 -11.53
N ASN A 29 1.23 10.02 -11.12
CA ASN A 29 0.85 11.40 -11.38
C ASN A 29 1.78 12.40 -10.68
N LEU A 30 2.24 12.11 -9.45
CA LEU A 30 3.20 12.97 -8.74
C LEU A 30 4.53 13.11 -9.48
N ILE A 31 5.00 12.04 -10.12
CA ILE A 31 6.25 12.05 -10.91
C ILE A 31 6.02 12.31 -12.41
N GLU A 32 4.81 12.76 -12.78
CA GLU A 32 4.43 13.06 -14.17
C GLU A 32 4.64 11.89 -15.14
N LYS A 33 4.37 10.66 -14.68
CA LYS A 33 4.44 9.43 -15.48
C LYS A 33 3.07 8.78 -15.65
N SER A 34 2.99 7.94 -16.67
CA SER A 34 1.84 7.05 -16.85
C SER A 34 1.83 5.93 -15.79
N ALA A 35 0.63 5.43 -15.43
CA ALA A 35 0.50 4.23 -14.61
C ALA A 35 1.26 3.03 -15.18
N ARG A 36 1.30 2.91 -16.52
CA ARG A 36 2.05 1.86 -17.21
C ARG A 36 3.55 1.91 -16.88
N THR A 37 4.11 3.10 -16.68
CA THR A 37 5.51 3.27 -16.28
C THR A 37 5.74 2.64 -14.91
N ILE A 38 4.89 2.93 -13.92
CA ILE A 38 5.00 2.32 -12.58
C ILE A 38 4.88 0.79 -12.65
N VAL A 39 3.96 0.27 -13.48
CA VAL A 39 3.83 -1.19 -13.69
C VAL A 39 5.13 -1.79 -14.24
N ARG A 40 5.78 -1.15 -15.21
CA ARG A 40 7.08 -1.62 -15.75
C ARG A 40 8.18 -1.57 -14.69
N ILE A 41 8.21 -0.52 -13.86
CA ILE A 41 9.16 -0.40 -12.76
C ILE A 41 8.95 -1.51 -11.73
N ARG A 42 7.71 -1.78 -11.32
CA ARG A 42 7.38 -2.89 -10.40
C ARG A 42 7.76 -4.27 -10.96
N LYS A 43 7.74 -4.44 -12.28
CA LYS A 43 8.20 -5.67 -12.95
C LYS A 43 9.72 -5.75 -13.13
N GLY A 44 10.48 -4.72 -12.77
CA GLY A 44 11.92 -4.63 -13.01
C GLY A 44 12.29 -4.37 -14.47
N GLU A 45 11.33 -3.97 -15.31
CA GLU A 45 11.54 -3.65 -16.73
C GLU A 45 12.01 -2.20 -16.96
N ALA A 46 11.99 -1.38 -15.90
CA ALA A 46 12.41 0.02 -15.89
C ALA A 46 12.89 0.42 -14.48
N LEU A 47 13.59 1.55 -14.39
CA LEU A 47 14.04 2.16 -13.14
C LEU A 47 13.59 3.62 -13.09
N PHE A 48 13.42 4.17 -11.89
CA PHE A 48 13.15 5.61 -11.71
C PHE A 48 14.31 6.47 -12.26
N THR A 49 13.98 7.56 -12.96
CA THR A 49 14.96 8.56 -13.42
C THR A 49 15.45 9.41 -12.25
N ILE A 50 16.45 10.27 -12.48
CA ILE A 50 16.96 11.16 -11.43
C ILE A 50 15.87 12.14 -10.98
N GLU A 51 15.07 12.63 -11.91
CA GLU A 51 13.93 13.51 -11.66
C GLU A 51 12.88 12.81 -10.80
N ASP A 52 12.51 11.58 -11.16
CA ASP A 52 11.58 10.76 -10.36
C ASP A 52 12.09 10.56 -8.93
N ILE A 53 13.40 10.31 -8.78
CA ILE A 53 14.06 10.10 -7.48
C ILE A 53 14.03 11.39 -6.65
N ASN A 54 14.30 12.55 -7.25
CA ASN A 54 14.24 13.82 -6.53
C ASN A 54 12.84 14.10 -5.97
N ILE A 55 11.80 13.90 -6.80
CA ILE A 55 10.41 14.04 -6.35
C ILE A 55 10.10 13.02 -5.23
N ALA A 56 10.57 11.78 -5.36
CA ALA A 56 10.39 10.76 -4.33
C ALA A 56 11.09 11.14 -3.01
N THR A 57 12.32 11.68 -3.05
CA THR A 57 13.04 12.11 -1.84
C THR A 57 12.30 13.22 -1.10
N GLU A 58 11.71 14.15 -1.84
CA GLU A 58 10.90 15.24 -1.29
C GLU A 58 9.58 14.71 -0.72
N PHE A 59 8.84 13.92 -1.51
CA PHE A 59 7.54 13.37 -1.11
C PHE A 59 7.65 12.45 0.11
N PHE A 60 8.64 11.57 0.17
CA PHE A 60 8.82 10.66 1.30
C PHE A 60 9.60 11.27 2.46
N ASN A 61 10.12 12.49 2.30
CA ASN A 61 11.01 13.14 3.26
C ASN A 61 12.18 12.21 3.65
N LYS A 62 12.82 11.60 2.64
CA LYS A 62 13.93 10.67 2.80
C LYS A 62 15.08 11.09 1.87
N PRO A 63 16.29 11.36 2.39
CA PRO A 63 17.42 11.77 1.56
C PRO A 63 17.88 10.63 0.65
N LEU A 64 18.53 10.98 -0.46
CA LEU A 64 19.09 10.01 -1.42
C LEU A 64 20.03 9.00 -0.75
N THR A 65 20.77 9.42 0.28
CA THR A 65 21.67 8.55 1.04
C THR A 65 20.94 7.41 1.75
N GLU A 66 19.71 7.64 2.23
CA GLU A 66 18.86 6.60 2.84
C GLU A 66 18.27 5.68 1.77
N LEU A 67 17.83 6.25 0.64
CA LEU A 67 17.31 5.46 -0.49
C LEU A 67 18.39 4.58 -1.13
N ASN A 68 19.66 4.96 -1.05
CA ASN A 68 20.79 4.21 -1.58
C ASN A 68 21.35 3.16 -0.60
N THR A 69 20.49 2.58 0.24
CA THR A 69 20.84 1.50 1.17
C THR A 69 20.14 0.20 0.79
N LYS A 70 20.68 -0.95 1.22
CA LYS A 70 20.03 -2.25 0.98
C LYS A 70 18.72 -2.40 1.77
N ASN A 71 18.65 -1.78 2.95
CA ASN A 71 17.53 -1.89 3.88
C ASN A 71 17.11 -0.50 4.32
N ILE A 72 16.02 0.00 3.75
CA ILE A 72 15.37 1.22 4.25
C ILE A 72 14.59 0.91 5.52
N GLN A 73 14.69 1.80 6.50
CA GLN A 73 13.89 1.71 7.73
C GLN A 73 12.59 2.47 7.55
N PHE A 74 11.50 1.91 8.08
CA PHE A 74 10.20 2.54 8.07
C PHE A 74 9.81 2.96 9.48
N GLU A 75 9.28 4.16 9.60
CA GLU A 75 8.75 4.67 10.85
C GLU A 75 7.33 4.15 11.07
N ASP A 76 6.97 3.90 12.33
CA ASP A 76 5.57 3.67 12.68
C ASP A 76 4.72 4.88 12.29
N ASN A 77 3.47 4.62 11.86
CA ASN A 77 2.54 5.66 11.41
C ASN A 77 3.06 6.51 10.23
N PHE A 78 3.97 5.98 9.40
CA PHE A 78 4.61 6.68 8.29
C PHE A 78 3.66 7.55 7.44
N ARG A 79 2.49 7.02 7.03
CA ARG A 79 1.50 7.80 6.25
C ARG A 79 1.04 9.06 6.99
N ASN A 80 0.77 8.98 8.29
CA ASN A 80 0.33 10.12 9.08
C ASN A 80 1.46 11.12 9.31
N ASN A 81 2.70 10.63 9.48
CA ASN A 81 3.88 11.49 9.56
C ASN A 81 4.06 12.27 8.24
N LEU A 82 3.92 11.61 7.09
CA LEU A 82 3.95 12.28 5.79
C LEU A 82 2.83 13.32 5.64
N LYS A 83 1.60 13.03 6.10
CA LYS A 83 0.50 14.01 6.10
C LYS A 83 0.85 15.26 6.91
N ALA A 84 1.47 15.07 8.07
CA ALA A 84 1.89 16.17 8.94
C ALA A 84 2.99 17.01 8.28
N THR A 85 4.01 16.37 7.71
CA THR A 85 5.11 17.01 6.98
C THR A 85 4.60 17.83 5.80
N HIS A 86 3.68 17.27 5.01
CA HIS A 86 3.19 17.88 3.77
C HIS A 86 1.93 18.71 3.93
N LYS A 87 1.51 19.05 5.16
CA LYS A 87 0.25 19.77 5.42
C LYS A 87 0.13 21.09 4.62
N SER A 88 1.24 21.77 4.35
CA SER A 88 1.30 22.99 3.55
C SER A 88 1.57 22.76 2.06
N HIS A 89 1.90 21.53 1.64
CA HIS A 89 2.20 21.17 0.26
C HIS A 89 0.99 20.50 -0.39
N THR A 90 0.10 21.29 -0.99
CA THR A 90 -1.23 20.85 -1.45
C THR A 90 -1.22 19.60 -2.33
N SER A 91 -0.28 19.51 -3.30
CA SER A 91 -0.21 18.36 -4.21
C SER A 91 0.14 17.05 -3.49
N PHE A 92 1.15 17.05 -2.62
CA PHE A 92 1.55 15.89 -1.82
C PHE A 92 0.51 15.52 -0.77
N TYR A 93 -0.02 16.52 -0.06
CA TYR A 93 -1.06 16.29 0.93
C TYR A 93 -2.30 15.64 0.32
N THR A 94 -2.74 16.13 -0.84
CA THR A 94 -3.94 15.61 -1.50
C THR A 94 -3.80 14.12 -1.85
N VAL A 95 -2.60 13.67 -2.25
CA VAL A 95 -2.34 12.24 -2.50
C VAL A 95 -2.40 11.41 -1.22
N LEU A 96 -1.88 11.95 -0.12
CA LEU A 96 -1.91 11.30 1.20
C LEU A 96 -3.30 11.34 1.83
N ASP A 97 -4.15 12.30 1.47
CA ASP A 97 -5.48 12.46 2.05
C ASP A 97 -6.53 11.55 1.42
N LYS A 98 -6.27 11.08 0.19
CA LYS A 98 -7.07 10.02 -0.44
C LYS A 98 -7.10 8.76 0.42
N ARG A 99 -8.11 7.93 0.19
CA ARG A 99 -8.18 6.56 0.69
C ARG A 99 -6.90 5.79 0.30
N PRO A 100 -6.26 5.06 1.23
CA PRO A 100 -5.04 4.32 0.92
C PRO A 100 -5.31 3.14 -0.03
N ALA A 101 -4.25 2.63 -0.65
CA ALA A 101 -4.28 1.39 -1.40
C ALA A 101 -4.77 0.23 -0.52
N ILE A 102 -5.58 -0.67 -1.07
CA ILE A 102 -6.18 -1.74 -0.27
C ILE A 102 -5.16 -2.67 0.37
N THR A 103 -4.00 -2.88 -0.28
CA THR A 103 -2.92 -3.69 0.30
C THR A 103 -2.39 -3.06 1.59
N TYR A 104 -2.31 -1.72 1.66
CA TYR A 104 -1.93 -1.03 2.90
C TYR A 104 -3.01 -1.23 3.98
N ALA A 105 -4.28 -1.02 3.65
CA ALA A 105 -5.38 -1.22 4.60
C ALA A 105 -5.41 -2.66 5.14
N ILE A 106 -5.16 -3.65 4.28
CA ILE A 106 -5.04 -5.05 4.69
C ILE A 106 -3.87 -5.23 5.66
N THR A 107 -2.66 -4.87 5.24
CA THR A 107 -1.42 -5.16 5.96
C THR A 107 -1.34 -4.47 7.32
N TYR A 108 -1.75 -3.20 7.40
CA TYR A 108 -1.55 -2.39 8.60
C TYR A 108 -2.76 -2.30 9.52
N TYR A 109 -3.97 -2.62 9.03
CA TYR A 109 -5.21 -2.49 9.80
C TYR A 109 -5.95 -3.82 9.89
N LEU A 110 -6.30 -4.46 8.76
CA LEU A 110 -7.12 -5.68 8.78
C LEU A 110 -6.39 -6.85 9.46
N LEU A 111 -5.10 -7.04 9.18
CA LEU A 111 -4.30 -8.10 9.82
C LEU A 111 -4.07 -7.88 11.34
N LYS A 112 -4.43 -6.70 11.86
CA LYS A 112 -4.41 -6.41 13.29
C LYS A 112 -5.80 -6.51 13.94
N ASN A 113 -6.85 -6.73 13.15
CA ASN A 113 -8.21 -6.87 13.65
C ASN A 113 -8.38 -8.26 14.29
N GLU A 114 -8.80 -8.29 15.56
CA GLU A 114 -8.93 -9.52 16.33
C GLU A 114 -9.96 -10.50 15.74
N GLU A 115 -11.13 -10.01 15.32
CA GLU A 115 -12.18 -10.85 14.71
C GLU A 115 -11.69 -11.47 13.39
N PHE A 116 -10.99 -10.70 12.57
CA PHE A 116 -10.37 -11.19 11.34
C PHE A 116 -9.29 -12.25 11.60
N CYS A 117 -8.50 -12.10 12.67
CA CYS A 117 -7.46 -13.05 13.03
C CYS A 117 -7.98 -14.31 13.72
N THR A 118 -9.13 -14.26 14.37
CA THR A 118 -9.69 -15.37 15.16
C THR A 118 -10.74 -16.17 14.40
N SER A 119 -11.85 -15.53 14.02
CA SER A 119 -12.98 -16.16 13.32
C SER A 119 -12.97 -15.95 11.81
N GLY A 120 -12.27 -14.92 11.33
CA GLY A 120 -12.34 -14.48 9.94
C GLY A 120 -13.60 -13.67 9.65
N LEU A 121 -13.60 -12.99 8.50
CA LEU A 121 -14.65 -12.05 8.07
C LEU A 121 -15.07 -12.31 6.63
N THR A 122 -16.33 -12.04 6.31
CA THR A 122 -16.82 -11.95 4.93
C THR A 122 -16.42 -10.61 4.31
N VAL A 123 -16.49 -10.50 2.98
CA VAL A 123 -16.20 -9.24 2.26
C VAL A 123 -17.01 -8.07 2.80
N ASP A 124 -18.29 -8.29 3.09
CA ASP A 124 -19.17 -7.25 3.62
C ASP A 124 -18.70 -6.72 4.98
N LYS A 125 -18.36 -7.61 5.92
CA LYS A 125 -17.79 -7.21 7.21
C LYS A 125 -16.43 -6.51 7.06
N ILE A 126 -15.59 -6.95 6.12
CA ILE A 126 -14.31 -6.28 5.82
C ILE A 126 -14.55 -4.86 5.28
N ASN A 127 -15.55 -4.68 4.42
CA ASN A 127 -15.94 -3.37 3.93
C ASN A 127 -16.45 -2.47 5.05
N GLN A 128 -17.31 -2.98 5.93
CA GLN A 128 -17.76 -2.23 7.11
C GLN A 128 -16.59 -1.80 8.00
N PHE A 129 -15.62 -2.70 8.21
CA PHE A 129 -14.39 -2.37 8.94
C PHE A 129 -13.62 -1.24 8.28
N PHE A 130 -13.37 -1.29 6.96
CA PHE A 130 -12.66 -0.21 6.27
C PHE A 130 -13.47 1.11 6.22
N ASN A 131 -14.80 1.02 6.07
CA ASN A 131 -15.68 2.19 6.09
C ASN A 131 -15.64 2.93 7.44
N SER A 132 -15.37 2.24 8.54
CA SER A 132 -15.18 2.89 9.85
C SER A 132 -13.99 3.86 9.88
N PHE A 133 -13.03 3.72 8.95
CA PHE A 133 -11.91 4.66 8.76
C PHE A 133 -12.17 5.68 7.64
N GLY A 134 -13.38 5.69 7.05
CA GLY A 134 -13.72 6.51 5.88
C GLY A 134 -13.16 5.95 4.57
N TRP A 135 -12.83 4.65 4.51
CA TRP A 135 -12.22 4.03 3.33
C TRP A 135 -13.20 3.16 2.56
N ASP A 136 -13.87 3.75 1.58
CA ASP A 136 -14.87 3.06 0.78
C ASP A 136 -14.26 2.21 -0.34
N TYR A 137 -14.16 0.89 -0.14
CA TYR A 137 -13.75 -0.11 -1.14
C TYR A 137 -14.94 -0.90 -1.69
N SER A 138 -14.98 -1.08 -3.02
CA SER A 138 -15.98 -1.96 -3.63
C SER A 138 -15.74 -3.42 -3.21
N SER A 139 -16.80 -4.18 -3.00
CA SER A 139 -16.74 -5.59 -2.61
C SER A 139 -15.93 -6.45 -3.61
N SER A 140 -16.05 -6.16 -4.90
CA SER A 140 -15.28 -6.83 -5.95
C SER A 140 -13.77 -6.55 -5.82
N TYR A 141 -13.40 -5.32 -5.47
CA TYR A 141 -12.01 -4.93 -5.27
C TYR A 141 -11.43 -5.57 -4.00
N VAL A 142 -12.21 -5.64 -2.92
CA VAL A 142 -11.83 -6.34 -1.68
C VAL A 142 -11.61 -7.83 -1.92
N SER A 143 -12.58 -8.51 -2.52
CA SER A 143 -12.46 -9.94 -2.88
C SER A 143 -11.20 -10.20 -3.74
N SER A 144 -10.99 -9.37 -4.75
CA SER A 144 -9.80 -9.45 -5.60
C SER A 144 -8.51 -9.21 -4.82
N ALA A 145 -8.50 -8.28 -3.87
CA ALA A 145 -7.35 -8.00 -3.03
C ALA A 145 -7.03 -9.14 -2.06
N MET A 146 -8.04 -9.79 -1.47
CA MET A 146 -7.84 -10.99 -0.64
C MET A 146 -7.15 -12.08 -1.44
N ASN A 147 -7.60 -12.31 -2.69
CA ASN A 147 -7.01 -13.28 -3.60
C ASN A 147 -5.57 -12.94 -4.04
N ARG A 148 -5.22 -11.65 -4.15
CA ARG A 148 -3.84 -11.23 -4.44
C ARG A 148 -2.92 -11.38 -3.23
N ASN A 149 -3.46 -11.27 -2.03
CA ASN A 149 -2.72 -11.35 -0.77
C ASN A 149 -2.79 -12.75 -0.11
N LYS A 150 -2.90 -13.81 -0.91
CA LYS A 150 -2.91 -15.23 -0.45
C LYS A 150 -1.70 -15.64 0.38
N LYS A 151 -0.61 -14.87 0.38
CA LYS A 151 0.53 -15.11 1.28
C LYS A 151 0.22 -14.76 2.74
N LEU A 152 -0.71 -13.85 2.97
CA LEU A 152 -1.09 -13.31 4.28
C LEU A 152 -2.50 -13.73 4.73
N ILE A 153 -3.33 -14.20 3.80
CA ILE A 153 -4.75 -14.44 4.01
C ILE A 153 -5.12 -15.84 3.51
N ASP A 154 -5.96 -16.53 4.28
CA ASP A 154 -6.59 -17.81 3.94
C ASP A 154 -8.10 -17.67 3.77
N ILE A 155 -8.67 -18.59 2.99
CA ILE A 155 -10.11 -18.83 2.96
C ILE A 155 -10.36 -20.02 3.88
N VAL A 156 -11.11 -19.79 4.96
CA VAL A 156 -11.33 -20.79 6.03
C VAL A 156 -12.71 -21.43 5.99
N GLY A 157 -13.57 -20.95 5.11
CA GLY A 157 -14.91 -21.49 4.92
C GLY A 157 -15.76 -20.59 4.04
N THR A 158 -17.04 -20.94 3.95
CA THR A 158 -18.04 -20.19 3.21
C THR A 158 -19.32 -20.04 4.04
N LYS A 159 -20.10 -19.00 3.74
CA LYS A 159 -21.37 -18.69 4.38
C LYS A 159 -22.39 -18.34 3.31
N ILE A 160 -23.62 -18.85 3.44
CA ILE A 160 -24.72 -18.47 2.56
C ILE A 160 -25.31 -17.15 3.04
N ILE A 161 -25.37 -16.16 2.15
CA ILE A 161 -25.99 -14.84 2.36
C ILE A 161 -26.87 -14.57 1.15
N ASP A 162 -28.17 -14.36 1.38
CA ASP A 162 -29.16 -14.11 0.32
C ASP A 162 -29.13 -15.15 -0.82
N GLY A 163 -28.96 -16.43 -0.45
CA GLY A 163 -28.88 -17.55 -1.39
C GLY A 163 -27.52 -17.69 -2.11
N ASN A 164 -26.56 -16.80 -1.86
CA ASN A 164 -25.23 -16.84 -2.47
C ASN A 164 -24.17 -17.34 -1.50
N GLU A 165 -23.25 -18.17 -1.98
CA GLU A 165 -22.09 -18.61 -1.21
C GLU A 165 -21.02 -17.52 -1.15
N VAL A 166 -20.63 -17.12 0.06
CA VAL A 166 -19.66 -16.05 0.32
C VAL A 166 -18.50 -16.58 1.12
N ASN A 167 -17.27 -16.32 0.67
CA ASN A 167 -16.05 -16.74 1.36
C ASN A 167 -15.86 -16.03 2.71
N ILE A 168 -15.32 -16.77 3.67
CA ILE A 168 -14.81 -16.26 4.95
C ILE A 168 -13.28 -16.20 4.85
N TYR A 169 -12.73 -15.00 4.98
CA TYR A 169 -11.29 -14.73 4.92
C TYR A 169 -10.71 -14.58 6.33
N LYS A 170 -9.52 -15.14 6.56
CA LYS A 170 -8.82 -15.08 7.85
C LYS A 170 -7.34 -14.78 7.64
N ALA A 171 -6.69 -14.14 8.61
CA ALA A 171 -5.25 -14.00 8.62
C ALA A 171 -4.55 -15.37 8.66
N LYS A 172 -3.48 -15.52 7.88
CA LYS A 172 -2.61 -16.70 7.96
C LYS A 172 -1.84 -16.70 9.28
N PRO A 173 -1.73 -17.87 9.96
CA PRO A 173 -0.82 -17.99 11.08
C PRO A 173 0.61 -17.76 10.61
N GLN A 174 1.30 -16.79 11.22
CA GLN A 174 2.72 -16.59 11.00
C GLN A 174 3.46 -17.77 11.65
N LYS A 175 4.14 -18.58 10.83
CA LYS A 175 5.02 -19.67 11.29
C LYS A 175 6.36 -19.13 11.75
#